data_AF-A0A7W7LHP8-F1
#
_entry.id   AF-A0A7W7LHP8-F1
#
_cell.length_a   1.000
_cell.length_b   1.000
_cell.length_c   1.000
_cell.angle_alpha   90.00
_cell.angle_beta   90.00
_cell.angle_gamma   90.00
#
_symmetry.space_group_name_H-M   'P 1'
#
loop_
_entity.id
_entity.type
_entity.pdbx_description
1 polymer ?
#
loop_
_entity_poly.entity_id
_entity_poly.type
_entity_poly.pdbx_seq_one_letter_code
_entity_poly.pdbx_strand_id
1 'polypeptide(L)'
;MTKRQQPDRVCVLPGDTSWIEGAAHLEQTFGLLGRAVEVAEDRDDADRYLLPALTYRIAENAIGGIKDSVLAPEAEGSAFHMVVVPAFELDALWKVLEVLRGARDGEAGTVELRELLELIGFNGYSSASRTLADYVADLERVLTVLTLDIPAGRDLNAAFCLDSTPGFDFNATYEQLATVWRTAGINP
;
A
#
# COMPACT_ATOMS: atom_id res chain seq x y z
N MET A 1 -18.49 1.80 -22.50
CA MET A 1 -18.00 2.88 -21.61
C MET A 1 -16.55 2.57 -21.28
N THR A 2 -15.62 3.33 -21.82
CA THR A 2 -14.17 3.17 -21.60
C THR A 2 -13.86 3.56 -20.16
N LYS A 3 -13.46 2.61 -19.30
CA LYS A 3 -12.85 2.90 -17.99
C LYS A 3 -11.67 3.83 -18.28
N ARG A 4 -11.76 5.11 -17.89
CA ARG A 4 -10.60 6.00 -17.91
C ARG A 4 -9.53 5.33 -17.05
N GLN A 5 -8.41 4.95 -17.66
CA GLN A 5 -7.20 4.60 -16.92
C GLN A 5 -6.95 5.78 -15.98
N GLN A 6 -6.94 5.50 -14.67
CA GLN A 6 -6.42 6.49 -13.73
C GLN A 6 -4.97 6.76 -14.11
N PRO A 7 -4.51 8.02 -14.10
CA PRO A 7 -3.11 8.32 -14.33
C PRO A 7 -2.27 7.83 -13.15
N ASP A 8 -0.98 7.56 -13.41
CA ASP A 8 0.00 7.31 -12.36
C ASP A 8 0.01 8.45 -11.36
N ARG A 9 0.17 8.11 -10.08
CA ARG A 9 0.03 9.05 -8.98
C ARG A 9 1.38 9.34 -8.36
N VAL A 10 1.78 10.61 -8.40
CA VAL A 10 2.89 11.09 -7.57
C VAL A 10 2.36 11.29 -6.15
N CYS A 11 2.92 10.56 -5.20
CA CYS A 11 2.56 10.60 -3.79
C CYS A 11 3.68 11.28 -3.01
N VAL A 12 3.32 12.29 -2.21
CA VAL A 12 4.20 12.89 -1.20
C VAL A 12 3.89 12.23 0.13
N LEU A 13 4.84 11.47 0.64
CA LEU A 13 4.71 10.58 1.80
C LEU A 13 5.42 11.22 3.01
N PRO A 14 4.94 10.98 4.25
CA PRO A 14 5.61 11.46 5.47
C PRO A 14 7.01 10.84 5.62
N GLY A 15 7.91 11.57 6.28
CA GLY A 15 9.25 11.12 6.61
C GLY A 15 9.28 10.12 7.77
N ASP A 16 8.31 10.18 8.70
CA ASP A 16 8.11 9.06 9.63
C ASP A 16 7.65 7.81 8.87
N THR A 17 8.43 6.74 8.93
CA THR A 17 8.22 5.48 8.21
C THR A 17 7.35 4.48 8.95
N SER A 18 6.88 4.81 10.16
CA SER A 18 6.08 3.92 11.01
C SER A 18 4.83 3.34 10.31
N TRP A 19 4.24 4.09 9.38
CA TRP A 19 3.06 3.67 8.61
C TRP A 19 3.32 2.48 7.68
N ILE A 20 4.53 2.37 7.12
CA ILE A 20 4.92 1.29 6.20
C ILE A 20 5.73 0.21 6.89
N GLU A 21 6.52 0.53 7.92
CA GLU A 21 7.27 -0.46 8.71
C GLU A 21 6.34 -1.48 9.35
N GLY A 22 5.22 -1.03 9.94
CA GLY A 22 4.20 -1.91 10.49
C GLY A 22 3.52 -2.80 9.43
N ALA A 23 3.47 -2.32 8.18
CA ALA A 23 2.80 -2.92 7.05
C ALA A 23 3.76 -3.70 6.10
N ALA A 24 5.06 -3.71 6.35
CA ALA A 24 6.06 -4.30 5.46
C ALA A 24 5.84 -5.81 5.24
N HIS A 25 5.21 -6.48 6.21
CA HIS A 25 4.83 -7.89 6.11
C HIS A 25 3.80 -8.16 4.99
N LEU A 26 3.03 -7.16 4.56
CA LEU A 26 2.02 -7.29 3.50
C LEU A 26 2.65 -7.74 2.18
N GLU A 27 3.87 -7.31 1.87
CA GLU A 27 4.62 -7.76 0.68
C GLU A 27 4.75 -9.29 0.68
N GLN A 28 5.29 -9.85 1.76
CA GLN A 28 5.47 -11.29 1.89
C GLN A 28 4.12 -12.02 1.88
N THR A 29 3.11 -11.48 2.57
CA THR A 29 1.77 -12.07 2.59
C THR A 29 1.16 -12.12 1.19
N PHE A 30 1.21 -11.03 0.42
CA PHE A 30 0.69 -11.00 -0.94
C PHE A 30 1.49 -11.91 -1.88
N GLY A 31 2.80 -12.02 -1.69
CA GLY A 31 3.62 -12.97 -2.42
C GLY A 31 3.20 -14.42 -2.17
N LEU A 32 2.95 -14.79 -0.91
CA LEU A 32 2.47 -16.13 -0.54
C LEU A 32 1.06 -16.40 -1.06
N LEU A 33 0.15 -15.43 -0.99
CA LEU A 33 -1.19 -15.54 -1.58
C LEU A 33 -1.09 -15.77 -3.09
N GLY A 34 -0.31 -14.96 -3.80
CA GLY A 34 -0.09 -15.12 -5.24
C GLY A 34 0.39 -16.52 -5.60
N ARG A 35 1.37 -17.06 -4.86
CA ARG A 35 1.86 -18.43 -5.05
C ARG A 35 0.80 -19.49 -4.77
N ALA A 36 -0.02 -19.31 -3.74
CA ALA A 36 -1.10 -20.24 -3.44
C ALA A 36 -2.13 -20.28 -4.57
N VAL A 37 -2.48 -19.11 -5.13
CA VAL A 37 -3.39 -19.02 -6.27
C VAL A 37 -2.77 -19.68 -7.51
N GLU A 38 -1.49 -19.45 -7.83
CA GLU A 38 -0.81 -20.13 -8.95
C GLU A 38 -0.92 -21.67 -8.84
N VAL A 39 -0.69 -22.21 -7.65
CA VAL A 39 -0.80 -23.66 -7.40
C VAL A 39 -2.24 -24.17 -7.53
N ALA A 40 -3.22 -23.33 -7.22
CA ALA A 40 -4.64 -23.66 -7.36
C ALA A 40 -5.13 -23.52 -8.82
N GLU A 41 -4.60 -22.56 -9.58
CA GLU A 41 -4.85 -22.39 -11.02
C GLU A 41 -4.41 -23.64 -11.80
N ASP A 42 -3.25 -24.21 -11.47
CA ASP A 42 -2.76 -25.47 -12.05
C ASP A 42 -3.70 -26.68 -11.79
N ARG A 43 -4.64 -26.54 -10.85
CA ARG A 43 -5.58 -27.59 -10.42
C ARG A 43 -7.04 -27.27 -10.73
N ASP A 44 -7.31 -26.19 -11.48
CA ASP A 44 -8.66 -25.70 -11.80
C ASP A 44 -9.50 -25.37 -10.54
N ASP A 45 -8.83 -24.82 -9.52
CA ASP A 45 -9.41 -24.56 -8.19
C ASP A 45 -9.12 -23.14 -7.66
N ALA A 46 -8.75 -22.22 -8.57
CA ALA A 46 -8.29 -20.87 -8.24
C ALA A 46 -9.38 -19.95 -7.68
N ASP A 47 -10.64 -20.20 -8.02
CA ASP A 47 -11.79 -19.36 -7.63
C ASP A 47 -11.93 -19.25 -6.10
N ARG A 48 -11.35 -20.19 -5.34
CA ARG A 48 -11.33 -20.20 -3.87
C ARG A 48 -10.55 -19.03 -3.26
N TYR A 49 -9.70 -18.35 -4.03
CA TYR A 49 -8.89 -17.22 -3.56
C TYR A 49 -9.36 -15.86 -4.09
N LEU A 50 -10.51 -15.82 -4.78
CA LEU A 50 -11.27 -14.61 -5.17
C LEU A 50 -10.60 -13.66 -6.17
N LEU A 51 -9.28 -13.59 -6.22
CA LEU A 51 -8.50 -12.80 -7.17
C LEU A 51 -7.49 -13.68 -7.91
N PRO A 52 -7.23 -13.40 -9.21
CA PRO A 52 -6.16 -14.05 -9.95
C PRO A 52 -4.79 -13.82 -9.30
N ALA A 53 -3.87 -14.79 -9.43
CA ALA A 53 -2.53 -14.71 -8.84
C ALA A 53 -1.80 -13.40 -9.17
N LEU A 54 -1.93 -12.95 -10.42
CA LEU A 54 -1.32 -11.70 -10.90
C LEU A 54 -1.71 -10.48 -10.06
N THR A 55 -2.95 -10.42 -9.55
CA THR A 55 -3.40 -9.28 -8.74
C THR A 55 -2.63 -9.21 -7.42
N TYR A 56 -2.40 -10.36 -6.77
CA TYR A 56 -1.58 -10.44 -5.56
C TYR A 56 -0.11 -10.13 -5.83
N ARG A 57 0.46 -10.60 -6.95
CA ARG A 57 1.84 -10.28 -7.35
C ARG A 57 2.04 -8.78 -7.63
N ILE A 58 1.04 -8.12 -8.24
CA ILE A 58 1.07 -6.67 -8.45
C ILE A 58 1.04 -5.94 -7.09
N ALA A 59 0.16 -6.36 -6.18
CA ALA A 59 0.07 -5.77 -4.84
C ALA A 59 1.36 -5.97 -4.02
N GLU A 60 1.96 -7.16 -4.08
CA GLU A 60 3.29 -7.46 -3.50
C GLU A 60 4.34 -6.49 -4.02
N ASN A 61 4.48 -6.37 -5.34
CA ASN A 61 5.47 -5.49 -5.97
C ASN A 61 5.24 -4.02 -5.58
N ALA A 62 3.98 -3.58 -5.48
CA ALA A 62 3.65 -2.23 -5.06
C ALA A 62 4.15 -1.94 -3.64
N ILE A 63 3.85 -2.82 -2.67
CA ILE A 63 4.32 -2.68 -1.29
C ILE A 63 5.85 -2.74 -1.23
N GLY A 64 6.47 -3.71 -1.92
CA GLY A 64 7.92 -3.89 -1.95
C GLY A 64 8.63 -2.66 -2.52
N GLY A 65 8.16 -2.13 -3.66
CA GLY A 65 8.73 -0.94 -4.29
C GLY A 65 8.61 0.32 -3.43
N ILE A 66 7.47 0.51 -2.76
CA ILE A 66 7.29 1.61 -1.81
C ILE A 66 8.28 1.45 -0.64
N LYS A 67 8.32 0.27 -0.02
CA LYS A 67 9.21 -0.04 1.10
C LYS A 67 10.68 0.19 0.73
N ASP A 68 11.12 -0.32 -0.42
CA ASP A 68 12.49 -0.15 -0.89
C ASP A 68 12.83 1.31 -1.20
N SER A 69 11.84 2.14 -1.56
CA SER A 69 12.04 3.56 -1.82
C SER A 69 12.12 4.40 -0.53
N VAL A 70 11.34 4.07 0.50
CA VAL A 70 11.19 4.89 1.71
C VAL A 70 12.04 4.40 2.87
N LEU A 71 12.37 3.10 2.93
CA LEU A 71 13.22 2.51 3.97
C LEU A 71 14.68 2.33 3.51
N ALA A 72 15.05 2.85 2.33
CA ALA A 72 16.42 2.87 1.87
C ALA A 72 17.32 3.65 2.84
N PRO A 73 18.56 3.23 3.09
CA PRO A 73 19.51 3.98 3.92
C PRO A 73 19.70 5.44 3.47
N GLU A 74 19.65 5.68 2.17
CA GLU A 74 19.78 7.02 1.57
C GLU A 74 18.55 7.92 1.84
N ALA A 75 17.44 7.32 2.24
CA ALA A 75 16.19 8.02 2.55
C ALA A 75 16.07 8.37 4.05
N GLU A 76 16.97 7.86 4.90
CA GLU A 76 16.95 8.08 6.35
C GLU A 76 17.06 9.57 6.70
N GLY A 77 16.17 10.06 7.59
CA GLY A 77 16.14 11.46 8.01
C GLY A 77 15.52 12.43 7.01
N SER A 78 14.91 11.93 5.92
CA SER A 78 14.13 12.76 5.00
C SER A 78 12.90 13.33 5.70
N ALA A 79 12.57 14.60 5.44
CA ALA A 79 11.34 15.20 5.95
C ALA A 79 10.07 14.66 5.26
N PHE A 80 10.22 14.14 4.04
CA PHE A 80 9.16 13.51 3.25
C PHE A 80 9.79 12.68 2.13
N HIS A 81 9.02 11.77 1.53
CA HIS A 81 9.42 10.99 0.36
C HIS A 81 8.50 11.29 -0.83
N MET A 82 9.02 11.20 -2.04
CA MET A 82 8.21 11.28 -3.27
C MET A 82 8.28 9.95 -4.00
N VAL A 83 7.14 9.31 -4.21
CA VAL A 83 7.03 8.02 -4.90
C VAL A 83 5.99 8.13 -6.01
N VAL A 84 6.28 7.55 -7.17
CA VAL A 84 5.29 7.39 -8.25
C VAL A 84 4.66 6.01 -8.10
N VAL A 85 3.36 5.96 -7.86
CA VAL A 85 2.59 4.72 -7.80
C VAL A 85 1.79 4.60 -9.10
N PRO A 86 2.08 3.60 -9.94
CA PRO A 86 1.29 3.32 -11.11
C PRO A 86 -0.17 3.04 -10.78
N ALA A 87 -1.09 3.49 -11.63
CA ALA A 87 -2.52 3.34 -11.36
C ALA A 87 -2.98 1.87 -11.25
N PHE A 88 -2.32 0.97 -11.99
CA PHE A 88 -2.63 -0.47 -11.93
C PHE A 88 -2.18 -1.12 -10.62
N GLU A 89 -1.11 -0.60 -10.00
CA GLU A 89 -0.64 -1.05 -8.69
C GLU A 89 -1.61 -0.59 -7.60
N LEU A 90 -2.05 0.66 -7.67
CA LEU A 90 -3.06 1.18 -6.76
C LEU A 90 -4.40 0.42 -6.87
N ASP A 91 -4.85 0.12 -8.08
CA ASP A 91 -6.04 -0.70 -8.33
C ASP A 91 -5.92 -2.11 -7.74
N ALA A 92 -4.75 -2.74 -7.86
CA ALA A 92 -4.50 -4.04 -7.26
C ALA A 92 -4.57 -4.00 -5.73
N LEU A 93 -3.97 -2.98 -5.10
CA LEU A 93 -4.04 -2.79 -3.64
C LEU A 93 -5.49 -2.60 -3.16
N TRP A 94 -6.31 -1.82 -3.88
CA TRP A 94 -7.73 -1.66 -3.56
C TRP A 94 -8.51 -2.97 -3.66
N LYS A 95 -8.31 -3.75 -4.73
CA LYS A 95 -8.96 -5.06 -4.91
C LYS A 95 -8.59 -6.03 -3.80
N VAL A 96 -7.32 -6.08 -3.42
CA VAL A 96 -6.86 -6.91 -2.30
C VAL A 96 -7.54 -6.45 -1.00
N LEU A 97 -7.63 -5.14 -0.75
CA LEU A 97 -8.33 -4.62 0.43
C LEU A 97 -9.81 -5.02 0.48
N GLU A 98 -10.52 -4.93 -0.65
CA GLU A 98 -11.93 -5.34 -0.73
C GLU A 98 -12.11 -6.81 -0.33
N VAL A 99 -11.25 -7.68 -0.86
CA VAL A 99 -11.28 -9.12 -0.57
C VAL A 99 -10.89 -9.44 0.88
N LEU A 100 -9.91 -8.73 1.44
CA LEU A 100 -9.54 -8.88 2.86
C LEU A 100 -10.66 -8.42 3.80
N ARG A 101 -11.37 -7.33 3.46
CA ARG A 101 -12.54 -6.86 4.22
C ARG A 101 -13.67 -7.89 4.18
N GLY A 102 -13.98 -8.45 3.02
CA GLY A 102 -14.96 -9.53 2.90
C GLY A 102 -14.59 -10.75 3.74
N ALA A 103 -13.31 -11.15 3.72
CA ALA A 103 -12.81 -12.25 4.55
C ALA A 103 -12.92 -11.99 6.05
N ARG A 104 -12.59 -10.77 6.49
CA ARG A 104 -12.74 -10.30 7.88
C ARG A 104 -14.21 -10.31 8.32
N ASP A 105 -15.10 -9.87 7.44
CA ASP A 105 -16.53 -9.73 7.72
C ASP A 105 -17.30 -11.05 7.57
N GLY A 106 -16.62 -12.14 7.20
CA GLY A 106 -17.17 -13.49 7.11
C GLY A 106 -18.07 -13.71 5.89
N GLU A 107 -17.80 -12.99 4.80
CA GLU A 107 -18.55 -13.13 3.55
C GLU A 107 -18.49 -14.57 2.99
N ALA A 108 -19.54 -14.96 2.27
CA ALA A 108 -19.59 -16.30 1.67
C ALA A 108 -18.52 -16.43 0.58
N GLY A 109 -17.78 -17.55 0.58
CA GLY A 109 -16.72 -17.82 -0.39
C GLY A 109 -15.33 -17.29 -0.02
N THR A 110 -15.16 -16.73 1.17
CA THR A 110 -13.86 -16.21 1.65
C THR A 110 -13.14 -17.15 2.64
N VAL A 111 -13.65 -18.36 2.84
CA VAL A 111 -13.21 -19.27 3.91
C VAL A 111 -11.76 -19.70 3.68
N GLU A 112 -11.44 -20.11 2.47
CA GLU A 112 -10.13 -20.63 2.09
C GLU A 112 -9.06 -19.54 2.13
N LEU A 113 -9.41 -18.31 1.73
CA LEU A 113 -8.55 -17.16 1.89
C LEU A 113 -8.27 -16.86 3.38
N ARG A 114 -9.30 -16.91 4.23
CA ARG A 114 -9.13 -16.71 5.67
C ARG A 114 -8.23 -17.78 6.28
N GLU A 115 -8.47 -19.05 5.98
CA GLU A 115 -7.65 -20.16 6.47
C GLU A 115 -6.18 -20.02 6.04
N LEU A 116 -5.93 -19.62 4.79
CA LEU A 116 -4.58 -19.37 4.31
C LEU A 116 -3.92 -18.20 5.02
N LEU A 117 -4.64 -17.10 5.27
CA LEU A 117 -4.12 -15.93 5.99
C LEU A 117 -3.86 -16.24 7.47
N GLU A 118 -4.70 -17.04 8.11
CA GLU A 118 -4.45 -17.55 9.47
C GLU A 118 -3.21 -18.44 9.49
N LEU A 119 -3.02 -19.30 8.48
CA LEU A 119 -1.83 -20.13 8.34
C LEU A 119 -0.56 -19.30 8.12
N ILE A 120 -0.63 -18.25 7.29
CA ILE A 120 0.47 -17.30 7.06
C ILE A 120 0.76 -16.53 8.34
N GLY A 121 -0.27 -16.02 9.03
CA GLY A 121 -0.13 -15.25 10.27
C GLY A 121 0.42 -16.08 11.42
N PHE A 122 0.09 -17.37 11.48
CA PHE A 122 0.62 -18.32 12.47
C PHE A 122 2.06 -18.75 12.17
N ASN A 123 2.39 -18.98 10.89
CA ASN A 123 3.73 -19.42 10.46
C ASN A 123 4.69 -18.28 10.10
N GLY A 124 4.24 -17.03 10.19
CA GLY A 124 5.04 -15.87 9.86
C GLY A 124 6.27 -15.78 10.76
N TYR A 125 7.41 -15.43 10.17
CA TYR A 125 8.69 -15.25 10.89
C TYR A 125 8.70 -14.03 11.85
N SER A 126 7.54 -13.40 12.06
CA SER A 126 7.27 -12.32 13.01
C SER A 126 6.87 -12.93 14.36
N SER A 127 7.40 -12.38 15.46
CA SER A 127 7.11 -12.86 16.83
C SER A 127 5.66 -12.67 17.28
N ALA A 128 4.84 -11.92 16.53
CA ALA A 128 3.43 -11.74 16.80
C ALA A 128 2.58 -12.42 15.71
N SER A 129 1.66 -13.30 16.15
CA SER A 129 0.58 -13.81 15.32
C SER A 129 -0.28 -12.64 14.83
N ARG A 130 -0.54 -12.60 13.52
CA ARG A 130 -1.33 -11.54 12.87
C ARG A 130 -2.74 -12.05 12.56
N THR A 131 -3.71 -11.18 12.77
CA THR A 131 -5.12 -11.44 12.47
C THR A 131 -5.53 -10.80 11.14
N LEU A 132 -6.66 -11.23 10.58
CA LEU A 132 -7.28 -10.57 9.42
C LEU A 132 -7.52 -9.08 9.63
N ALA A 133 -7.88 -8.68 10.85
CA ALA A 133 -8.08 -7.27 11.18
C ALA A 133 -6.78 -6.46 11.06
N ASP A 134 -5.63 -7.06 11.42
CA ASP A 134 -4.32 -6.42 11.30
C ASP A 134 -3.95 -6.21 9.82
N TYR A 135 -4.13 -7.23 8.98
CA TYR A 135 -3.87 -7.13 7.53
C TYR A 135 -4.72 -6.03 6.88
N VAL A 136 -6.01 -5.95 7.23
CA VAL A 136 -6.92 -4.91 6.73
C VAL A 136 -6.46 -3.54 7.22
N ALA A 137 -6.21 -3.37 8.53
CA ALA A 137 -5.82 -2.08 9.09
C ALA A 137 -4.49 -1.57 8.52
N ASP A 138 -3.51 -2.45 8.34
CA ASP A 138 -2.20 -2.09 7.80
C ASP A 138 -2.31 -1.71 6.31
N LEU A 139 -3.10 -2.43 5.51
CA LEU A 139 -3.34 -2.05 4.10
C LEU A 139 -4.18 -0.77 3.96
N GLU A 140 -5.18 -0.56 4.81
CA GLU A 140 -5.95 0.69 4.88
C GLU A 140 -5.06 1.89 5.20
N ARG A 141 -4.11 1.71 6.12
CA ARG A 141 -3.13 2.76 6.46
C ARG A 141 -2.26 3.10 5.26
N VAL A 142 -1.70 2.11 4.58
CA VAL A 142 -0.90 2.31 3.35
C VAL A 142 -1.73 3.04 2.29
N LEU A 143 -2.93 2.56 1.98
CA LEU A 143 -3.81 3.18 0.98
C LEU A 143 -4.23 4.60 1.38
N THR A 144 -4.43 4.87 2.66
CA THR A 144 -4.74 6.23 3.15
C THR A 144 -3.57 7.18 2.85
N VAL A 145 -2.34 6.76 3.14
CA VAL A 145 -1.14 7.57 2.85
C VAL A 145 -0.99 7.79 1.33
N LEU A 146 -1.12 6.74 0.51
CA LEU A 146 -0.95 6.81 -0.94
C LEU A 146 -2.04 7.61 -1.65
N THR A 147 -3.26 7.61 -1.11
CA THR A 147 -4.40 8.28 -1.74
C THR A 147 -4.74 9.63 -1.14
N LEU A 148 -3.95 10.08 -0.16
CA LEU A 148 -4.07 11.41 0.40
C LEU A 148 -3.80 12.44 -0.69
N ASP A 149 -4.85 13.12 -1.13
CA ASP A 149 -4.74 14.15 -2.14
C ASP A 149 -4.41 15.48 -1.47
N ILE A 150 -3.13 15.84 -1.46
CA ILE A 150 -2.67 17.08 -0.84
C ILE A 150 -2.30 18.06 -1.93
N PRO A 151 -3.06 19.16 -2.13
CA PRO A 151 -2.72 20.19 -3.12
C PRO A 151 -1.29 20.69 -2.96
N ALA A 152 -0.84 20.89 -1.71
CA ALA A 152 0.53 21.29 -1.39
C ALA A 152 1.58 20.26 -1.87
N GLY A 153 1.24 18.97 -1.90
CA GLY A 153 2.11 17.92 -2.45
C GLY A 153 2.23 18.00 -3.97
N ARG A 154 1.18 18.44 -4.67
CA ARG A 154 1.25 18.69 -6.13
C ARG A 154 2.12 19.90 -6.43
N ASP A 155 1.99 20.96 -5.65
CA ASP A 155 2.80 22.17 -5.78
C ASP A 155 4.27 21.88 -5.49
N LEU A 156 4.54 21.06 -4.47
CA LEU A 156 5.89 20.57 -4.15
C LEU A 156 6.48 19.75 -5.31
N ASN A 157 5.74 18.77 -5.83
CA ASN A 157 6.18 17.98 -6.98
C ASN A 157 6.45 18.87 -8.21
N ALA A 158 5.58 19.84 -8.50
CA ALA A 158 5.78 20.78 -9.58
C ALA A 158 7.04 21.63 -9.38
N ALA A 159 7.31 22.10 -8.15
CA ALA A 159 8.51 22.86 -7.84
C ALA A 159 9.81 22.05 -8.01
N PHE A 160 9.79 20.76 -7.70
CA PHE A 160 10.91 19.85 -7.96
C PHE A 160 11.10 19.56 -9.46
N CYS A 161 10.03 19.35 -10.22
CA CYS A 161 10.14 19.11 -11.67
C CYS A 161 10.61 20.35 -12.47
N LEU A 162 10.47 21.55 -11.92
CA LEU A 162 10.81 22.81 -12.59
C LEU A 162 12.20 23.37 -12.18
N ASP A 163 13.02 22.60 -11.46
CA ASP A 163 14.39 22.97 -11.05
C ASP A 163 14.49 24.36 -10.38
N SER A 164 13.64 24.57 -9.36
CA SER A 164 13.48 25.77 -8.52
C SER A 164 12.48 26.78 -9.06
N THR A 165 11.30 26.82 -8.45
CA THR A 165 10.34 27.93 -8.63
C THR A 165 10.76 29.09 -7.70
N PRO A 166 11.22 30.24 -8.23
CA PRO A 166 11.62 31.37 -7.39
C PRO A 166 10.45 31.82 -6.50
N GLY A 167 10.68 31.87 -5.18
CA GLY A 167 9.65 32.25 -4.19
C GLY A 167 8.77 31.10 -3.68
N PHE A 168 9.10 29.84 -3.98
CA PHE A 168 8.42 28.70 -3.35
C PHE A 168 8.79 28.57 -1.87
N ASP A 169 7.77 28.61 -1.01
CA ASP A 169 7.96 28.49 0.44
C ASP A 169 7.83 27.02 0.88
N PHE A 170 8.96 26.32 0.89
CA PHE A 170 9.03 24.92 1.31
C PHE A 170 8.54 24.69 2.73
N ASN A 171 8.76 25.64 3.65
CA ASN A 171 8.35 25.48 5.05
C ASN A 171 6.83 25.56 5.18
N ALA A 172 6.20 26.57 4.55
CA ALA A 172 4.75 26.68 4.54
C ALA A 172 4.08 25.48 3.88
N THR A 173 4.62 24.98 2.77
CA THR A 173 4.12 23.77 2.10
C THR A 173 4.27 22.53 2.98
N TYR A 174 5.41 22.37 3.65
CA TYR A 174 5.62 21.26 4.58
C TYR A 174 4.67 21.32 5.78
N GLU A 175 4.44 22.50 6.38
CA GLU A 175 3.49 22.66 7.48
C GLU A 175 2.06 22.29 7.08
N GLN A 176 1.67 22.60 5.84
CA GLN A 176 0.38 22.16 5.28
C GLN A 176 0.33 20.63 5.14
N LEU A 177 1.36 20.01 4.56
CA LEU A 177 1.47 18.55 4.45
C LEU A 177 1.37 17.87 5.82
N ALA A 178 2.17 18.34 6.77
CA ALA A 178 2.19 17.82 8.14
C ALA A 178 0.85 17.99 8.87
N THR A 179 0.12 19.06 8.60
CA THR A 179 -1.24 19.26 9.15
C THR A 179 -2.22 18.23 8.59
N VAL A 180 -2.16 17.95 7.29
CA VAL A 180 -3.04 16.97 6.65
C VAL A 180 -2.71 15.55 7.11
N TRP A 181 -1.43 15.19 7.21
CA TRP A 181 -1.00 13.89 7.77
C TRP A 181 -1.50 13.71 9.21
N ARG A 182 -1.27 14.67 10.10
CA ARG A 182 -1.76 14.59 11.49
C ARG A 182 -3.28 14.47 11.57
N THR A 183 -4.01 15.17 10.70
CA THR A 183 -5.48 15.06 10.63
C THR A 183 -5.94 13.67 10.22
N ALA A 184 -5.17 12.98 9.38
CA ALA A 184 -5.38 11.60 8.99
C ALA A 184 -4.82 10.58 10.01
N GLY A 185 -4.28 11.04 11.15
CA GLY A 185 -3.66 10.18 12.17
C GLY A 185 -2.28 9.63 11.76
N ILE A 186 -1.65 10.24 10.76
CA ILE A 186 -0.32 9.88 10.25
C ILE A 186 0.69 10.84 10.87
N ASN A 187 1.77 10.30 11.41
CA ASN A 187 2.90 11.12 11.85
C ASN A 187 3.67 11.64 10.63
N PRO A 188 3.99 12.96 10.58
CA PRO A 188 4.82 13.55 9.55
C PRO A 188 6.24 13.01 9.53
#